data_AF-A0A177IPH1-F1
#
_entry.id   AF-A0A177IPH1-F1
#
_cell.length_a   1.000
_cell.length_b   1.000
_cell.length_c   1.000
_cell.angle_alpha   90.00
_cell.angle_beta   90.00
_cell.angle_gamma   90.00
#
_symmetry.space_group_name_H-M   'P 1'
#
loop_
_entity.id
_entity.type
_entity.pdbx_description
1 polymer ?
#
loop_
_entity_poly.entity_id
_entity_poly.type
_entity_poly.pdbx_seq_one_letter_code
_entity_poly.pdbx_strand_id
1 'polypeptide(L)'
;MDTSLQQLSLKTFYFGSYVANHDPTNDGVIDRVAGRAYRDLNRTLIGIGTHHKKDFLVDNTKASLVKFVSHLSDVESQSEFDEIHQSWCQERISFFGSHPHQSRSMNFSYGHAQKWVNMTCKYLAVLSHPEILRVYKSLHVPVDKIVFAQADKLDVPRPSRRTPWSKLNHEQYSVYQLELRERIAQVTDFTAPLDWEASSWSRRS
;
A
#
# COMPACT_ATOMS: atom_id res chain seq x y z
N MET A 1 -30.88 10.68 -2.52
CA MET A 1 -30.35 9.30 -2.52
C MET A 1 -29.84 9.05 -1.13
N ASP A 2 -30.25 7.96 -0.48
CA ASP A 2 -29.79 7.63 0.88
C ASP A 2 -28.26 7.49 0.88
N THR A 3 -27.58 8.31 1.69
CA THR A 3 -26.11 8.34 1.79
C THR A 3 -25.55 6.97 2.17
N SER A 4 -26.29 6.19 2.97
CA SER A 4 -25.88 4.83 3.36
C SER A 4 -25.91 3.86 2.18
N LEU A 5 -26.98 3.93 1.36
CA LEU A 5 -27.11 3.12 0.15
C LEU A 5 -26.06 3.49 -0.91
N GLN A 6 -25.73 4.77 -1.04
CA GLN A 6 -24.66 5.23 -1.92
C GLN A 6 -23.29 4.68 -1.48
N GLN A 7 -22.97 4.77 -0.18
CA GLN A 7 -21.73 4.22 0.36
C GLN A 7 -21.64 2.71 0.19
N LEU A 8 -22.73 1.98 0.46
CA LEU A 8 -22.80 0.53 0.26
C LEU A 8 -22.59 0.15 -1.22
N SER A 9 -23.21 0.90 -2.13
CA SER A 9 -23.03 0.71 -3.58
C SER A 9 -21.58 0.92 -4.00
N LEU A 10 -20.92 1.99 -3.52
CA LEU A 10 -19.51 2.26 -3.80
C LEU A 10 -18.58 1.18 -3.24
N LYS A 11 -18.79 0.76 -1.98
CA LYS A 11 -18.03 -0.36 -1.36
C LYS A 11 -18.19 -1.64 -2.17
N THR A 12 -19.43 -1.97 -2.57
CA THR A 12 -19.74 -3.16 -3.37
C THR A 12 -19.08 -3.12 -4.74
N PHE A 13 -19.15 -1.97 -5.43
CA PHE A 13 -18.52 -1.79 -6.74
C PHE A 13 -17.00 -1.95 -6.66
N TYR A 14 -16.37 -1.35 -5.66
CA TYR A 14 -14.92 -1.29 -5.60
C TYR A 14 -14.27 -2.56 -5.01
N PHE A 15 -14.86 -3.10 -3.95
CA PHE A 15 -14.32 -4.21 -3.16
C PHE A 15 -15.11 -5.53 -3.26
N GLY A 16 -16.30 -5.49 -3.86
CA GLY A 16 -17.21 -6.64 -3.98
C GLY A 16 -18.19 -6.75 -2.82
N SER A 17 -19.24 -7.57 -3.02
CA SER A 17 -20.34 -7.74 -2.08
C SER A 17 -19.89 -8.28 -0.72
N TYR A 18 -18.91 -9.18 -0.68
CA TYR A 18 -18.42 -9.72 0.58
C TYR A 18 -17.87 -8.59 1.47
N VAL A 19 -16.94 -7.77 0.95
CA VAL A 19 -16.35 -6.66 1.72
C VAL A 19 -17.40 -5.62 2.11
N ALA A 20 -18.39 -5.38 1.26
CA ALA A 20 -19.43 -4.40 1.53
C ALA A 20 -20.38 -4.79 2.69
N ASN A 21 -20.53 -6.10 2.96
CA ASN A 21 -21.49 -6.63 3.93
C ASN A 21 -20.86 -7.22 5.19
N HIS A 22 -19.55 -7.09 5.37
CA HIS A 22 -18.83 -7.61 6.55
C HIS A 22 -18.07 -6.49 7.25
N ASP A 23 -17.78 -6.70 8.54
CA ASP A 23 -17.00 -5.78 9.34
C ASP A 23 -15.58 -5.60 8.75
N PRO A 24 -15.06 -4.37 8.63
CA PRO A 24 -13.70 -4.11 8.17
C PRO A 24 -12.60 -4.87 8.91
N THR A 25 -12.79 -5.21 10.20
CA THR A 25 -11.82 -5.96 11.01
C THR A 25 -11.83 -7.46 10.75
N ASN A 26 -12.77 -7.96 9.93
CA ASN A 26 -12.80 -9.37 9.59
C ASN A 26 -11.59 -9.75 8.71
N ASP A 27 -10.86 -10.80 9.08
CA ASP A 27 -9.70 -11.28 8.33
C ASP A 27 -10.01 -11.54 6.85
N GLY A 28 -11.20 -12.05 6.53
CA GLY A 28 -11.66 -12.26 5.16
C GLY A 28 -11.89 -10.96 4.38
N VAL A 29 -12.21 -9.85 5.07
CA VAL A 29 -12.26 -8.52 4.47
C VAL A 29 -10.85 -8.02 4.18
N ILE A 30 -9.95 -8.11 5.16
CA ILE A 30 -8.54 -7.70 5.01
C ILE A 30 -7.87 -8.49 3.87
N ASP A 31 -8.07 -9.80 3.81
CA ASP A 31 -7.58 -10.68 2.74
C ASP A 31 -8.03 -10.23 1.34
N ARG A 32 -9.33 -9.94 1.18
CA ARG A 32 -9.89 -9.48 -0.11
C ARG A 32 -9.39 -8.08 -0.48
N VAL A 33 -9.23 -7.20 0.50
CA VAL A 33 -8.65 -5.86 0.30
C VAL A 33 -7.19 -5.95 -0.10
N ALA A 34 -6.40 -6.82 0.53
CA ALA A 34 -5.04 -7.14 0.13
C ALA A 34 -4.98 -7.71 -1.30
N GLY A 35 -5.95 -8.56 -1.67
CA GLY A 35 -6.12 -9.04 -3.04
C GLY A 35 -6.48 -7.94 -4.04
N ARG A 36 -7.24 -6.92 -3.63
CA ARG A 36 -7.47 -5.71 -4.43
C ARG A 36 -6.19 -4.91 -4.62
N ALA A 37 -5.44 -4.66 -3.53
CA ALA A 37 -4.16 -3.97 -3.55
C ALA A 37 -3.10 -4.65 -4.45
N TYR A 38 -3.08 -5.98 -4.49
CA TYR A 38 -2.22 -6.72 -5.41
C TYR A 38 -2.43 -6.33 -6.88
N ARG A 39 -3.68 -6.03 -7.29
CA ARG A 39 -3.99 -5.65 -8.67
C ARG A 39 -3.37 -4.31 -9.07
N ASP A 40 -3.01 -3.46 -8.10
CA ASP A 40 -2.35 -2.17 -8.35
C ASP A 40 -0.87 -2.34 -8.75
N LEU A 41 -0.23 -3.46 -8.36
CA LEU A 41 1.20 -3.72 -8.62
C LEU A 41 1.47 -4.90 -9.54
N ASN A 42 0.54 -5.85 -9.71
CA ASN A 42 0.82 -7.13 -10.38
C ASN A 42 1.38 -6.97 -11.81
N ARG A 43 0.94 -5.95 -12.55
CA ARG A 43 1.41 -5.64 -13.90
C ARG A 43 2.88 -5.24 -13.96
N THR A 44 3.43 -4.78 -12.83
CA THR A 44 4.85 -4.40 -12.72
C THR A 44 5.73 -5.54 -12.20
N LEU A 45 5.13 -6.56 -11.58
CA LEU A 45 5.83 -7.76 -11.12
C LEU A 45 5.97 -8.77 -12.26
N ILE A 46 6.88 -8.46 -13.20
CA ILE A 46 7.10 -9.25 -14.40
C ILE A 46 7.42 -10.71 -14.04
N GLY A 47 6.77 -11.66 -14.73
CA GLY A 47 6.95 -13.10 -14.54
C GLY A 47 5.96 -13.73 -13.56
N ILE A 48 5.32 -12.97 -12.66
CA ILE A 48 4.39 -13.55 -11.68
C ILE A 48 3.18 -14.25 -12.34
N GLY A 49 2.72 -13.75 -13.48
CA GLY A 49 1.57 -14.30 -14.21
C GLY A 49 1.76 -15.74 -14.67
N THR A 50 3.01 -16.16 -14.91
CA THR A 50 3.39 -17.52 -15.34
C THR A 50 4.07 -18.32 -14.24
N HIS A 51 4.15 -17.78 -13.02
CA HIS A 51 4.82 -18.44 -11.91
C HIS A 51 4.00 -19.62 -11.41
N HIS A 52 4.57 -20.84 -11.39
CA HIS A 52 3.88 -22.06 -10.96
C HIS A 52 3.32 -22.00 -9.52
N LYS A 53 3.98 -21.23 -8.63
CA LYS A 53 3.51 -20.94 -7.25
C LYS A 53 2.82 -19.59 -7.08
N LYS A 54 2.34 -18.95 -8.16
CA LYS A 54 1.73 -17.62 -8.09
C LYS A 54 0.70 -17.51 -6.96
N ASP A 55 -0.27 -18.41 -6.94
CA ASP A 55 -1.37 -18.33 -5.98
C ASP A 55 -0.86 -18.52 -4.54
N PHE A 56 0.05 -19.47 -4.31
CA PHE A 56 0.74 -19.64 -3.04
C PHE A 56 1.46 -18.35 -2.58
N LEU A 57 2.20 -17.68 -3.48
CA LEU A 57 2.92 -16.45 -3.16
C LEU A 57 1.97 -15.31 -2.80
N VAL A 58 0.88 -15.18 -3.57
CA VAL A 58 -0.13 -14.15 -3.37
C VAL A 58 -0.92 -14.38 -2.10
N ASP A 59 -1.42 -15.60 -1.87
CA ASP A 59 -2.21 -15.94 -0.69
C ASP A 59 -1.38 -15.90 0.60
N ASN A 60 -0.12 -16.34 0.56
CA ASN A 60 0.77 -16.19 1.71
C ASN A 60 1.02 -14.71 2.04
N THR A 61 1.15 -13.85 1.02
CA THR A 61 1.34 -12.40 1.23
C THR A 61 0.07 -11.75 1.77
N LYS A 62 -1.12 -12.15 1.30
CA LYS A 62 -2.41 -11.69 1.86
C LYS A 62 -2.56 -12.10 3.32
N ALA A 63 -2.27 -13.35 3.66
CA ALA A 63 -2.29 -13.82 5.06
C ALA A 63 -1.26 -13.08 5.94
N SER A 64 -0.09 -12.75 5.40
CA SER A 64 0.91 -11.92 6.09
C SER A 64 0.41 -10.49 6.32
N LEU A 65 -0.39 -9.92 5.41
CA LEU A 65 -1.00 -8.59 5.60
C LEU A 65 -2.09 -8.58 6.67
N VAL A 66 -2.86 -9.68 6.82
CA VAL A 66 -3.79 -9.82 7.95
C VAL A 66 -3.04 -9.70 9.28
N LYS A 67 -1.91 -10.41 9.41
CA LYS A 67 -1.04 -10.32 10.60
C LYS A 67 -0.40 -8.95 10.78
N PHE A 68 0.02 -8.31 9.69
CA PHE A 68 0.53 -6.94 9.73
C PHE A 68 -0.50 -5.99 10.33
N VAL A 69 -1.76 -6.06 9.88
CA VAL A 69 -2.85 -5.23 10.39
C VAL A 69 -3.15 -5.52 11.86
N SER A 70 -3.11 -6.78 12.30
CA SER A 70 -3.34 -7.10 13.72
C SER A 70 -2.24 -6.54 14.63
N HIS A 71 -0.99 -6.47 14.18
CA HIS A 71 0.10 -5.86 14.97
C HIS A 71 0.03 -4.33 15.02
N LEU A 72 -0.85 -3.70 14.22
CA LEU A 72 -1.02 -2.26 14.29
C LEU A 72 -1.65 -1.80 15.60
N SER A 73 -2.25 -2.67 16.42
CA SER A 73 -2.79 -2.28 17.74
C SER A 73 -1.74 -1.73 18.69
N ASP A 74 -0.48 -2.14 18.50
CA ASP A 74 0.60 -1.88 19.45
C ASP A 74 1.49 -0.68 19.04
N VAL A 75 1.17 -0.05 17.91
CA VAL A 75 1.97 1.05 17.33
C VAL A 75 1.52 2.39 17.88
N GLU A 76 2.40 3.14 18.53
CA GLU A 76 2.08 4.44 19.13
C GLU A 76 2.82 5.61 18.46
N SER A 77 3.83 5.32 17.64
CA SER A 77 4.67 6.34 17.01
C SER A 77 4.92 6.12 15.51
N GLN A 78 5.46 7.15 14.84
CA GLN A 78 5.93 7.03 13.45
C GLN A 78 7.09 6.03 13.34
N SER A 79 8.04 6.05 14.29
CA SER A 79 9.21 5.16 14.27
C SER A 79 8.80 3.69 14.34
N GLU A 80 7.88 3.35 15.24
CA GLU A 80 7.37 1.98 15.37
C GLU A 80 6.64 1.54 14.10
N PHE A 81 5.83 2.42 13.48
CA PHE A 81 5.20 2.12 12.21
C PHE A 81 6.23 1.85 11.11
N ASP A 82 7.27 2.68 11.03
CA ASP A 82 8.33 2.57 10.03
C ASP A 82 9.10 1.26 10.19
N GLU A 83 9.39 0.86 11.43
CA GLU A 83 10.10 -0.38 11.76
C GLU A 83 9.29 -1.63 11.36
N ILE A 84 8.00 -1.71 11.73
CA ILE A 84 7.17 -2.86 11.35
C ILE A 84 6.93 -2.90 9.84
N HIS A 85 6.82 -1.73 9.18
CA HIS A 85 6.64 -1.62 7.73
C HIS A 85 7.89 -2.12 7.01
N GLN A 86 9.06 -1.68 7.45
CA GLN A 86 10.35 -2.13 6.94
C GLN A 86 10.52 -3.63 7.11
N SER A 87 10.28 -4.14 8.32
CA SER A 87 10.37 -5.56 8.64
C SER A 87 9.48 -6.39 7.71
N TRP A 88 8.20 -6.00 7.58
CA TRP A 88 7.27 -6.68 6.68
C TRP A 88 7.77 -6.66 5.22
N CYS A 89 8.22 -5.50 4.73
CA CYS A 89 8.72 -5.39 3.35
C CYS A 89 9.93 -6.30 3.10
N GLN A 90 10.89 -6.33 4.02
CA GLN A 90 12.10 -7.16 3.93
C GLN A 90 11.78 -8.65 4.01
N GLU A 91 10.85 -9.05 4.88
CA GLU A 91 10.36 -10.42 4.98
C GLU A 91 9.73 -10.86 3.65
N ARG A 92 8.89 -10.02 3.04
CA ARG A 92 8.24 -10.35 1.76
C ARG A 92 9.25 -10.43 0.61
N ILE A 93 10.22 -9.53 0.53
CA ILE A 93 11.31 -9.62 -0.46
C ILE A 93 12.05 -10.96 -0.33
N SER A 94 12.42 -11.32 0.90
CA SER A 94 13.10 -12.60 1.18
C SER A 94 12.24 -13.81 0.82
N PHE A 95 10.94 -13.75 1.13
CA PHE A 95 9.97 -14.80 0.80
C PHE A 95 9.81 -14.99 -0.71
N PHE A 96 9.68 -13.92 -1.50
CA PHE A 96 9.64 -14.06 -2.96
C PHE A 96 11.01 -14.50 -3.53
N GLY A 97 12.11 -14.05 -2.94
CA GLY A 97 13.47 -14.42 -3.34
C GLY A 97 13.76 -15.93 -3.16
N SER A 98 13.18 -16.57 -2.14
CA SER A 98 13.28 -18.02 -1.94
C SER A 98 12.38 -18.84 -2.88
N HIS A 99 11.57 -18.18 -3.71
CA HIS A 99 10.68 -18.79 -4.69
C HIS A 99 10.95 -18.24 -6.10
N PRO A 100 12.14 -18.50 -6.67
CA PRO A 100 12.49 -17.97 -7.98
C PRO A 100 11.62 -18.60 -9.08
N HIS A 101 11.34 -17.81 -10.10
CA HIS A 101 10.71 -18.30 -11.32
C HIS A 101 11.73 -19.14 -12.12
N GLN A 102 11.35 -20.34 -12.54
CA GLN A 102 12.27 -21.30 -13.17
C GLN A 102 12.81 -20.83 -14.54
N SER A 103 11.99 -20.14 -15.34
CA SER A 103 12.33 -19.76 -16.73
C SER A 103 12.29 -18.27 -17.04
N ARG A 104 12.05 -17.39 -16.07
CA ARG A 104 11.96 -15.94 -16.28
C ARG A 104 12.63 -15.22 -15.12
N SER A 105 13.17 -14.02 -15.39
CA SER A 105 13.55 -13.13 -14.31
C SER A 105 12.27 -12.59 -13.65
N MET A 106 12.06 -12.96 -12.39
CA MET A 106 11.04 -12.39 -11.52
C MET A 106 11.76 -11.80 -10.32
N ASN A 107 11.58 -10.50 -10.07
CA ASN A 107 12.17 -9.82 -8.94
C ASN A 107 11.11 -9.06 -8.17
N PHE A 108 10.91 -9.45 -6.91
CA PHE A 108 10.07 -8.74 -5.96
C PHE A 108 10.95 -7.78 -5.16
N SER A 109 10.67 -6.49 -5.29
CA SER A 109 11.51 -5.40 -4.76
C SER A 109 10.80 -4.72 -3.60
N TYR A 110 11.51 -3.81 -2.93
CA TYR A 110 10.89 -2.94 -1.93
C TYR A 110 9.76 -2.10 -2.53
N GLY A 111 9.94 -1.63 -3.76
CA GLY A 111 8.90 -0.95 -4.53
C GLY A 111 7.59 -1.74 -4.67
N HIS A 112 7.66 -3.06 -4.86
CA HIS A 112 6.48 -3.92 -4.89
C HIS A 112 5.89 -4.14 -3.50
N ALA A 113 6.75 -4.41 -2.51
CA ALA A 113 6.33 -4.63 -1.13
C ALA A 113 5.56 -3.42 -0.58
N GLN A 114 6.16 -2.22 -0.62
CA GLN A 114 5.54 -1.00 -0.13
C GLN A 114 4.20 -0.73 -0.81
N LYS A 115 4.09 -0.99 -2.13
CA LYS A 115 2.84 -0.70 -2.85
C LYS A 115 1.71 -1.59 -2.33
N TRP A 116 2.01 -2.85 -2.04
CA TRP A 116 1.02 -3.80 -1.54
C TRP A 116 0.50 -3.41 -0.17
N VAL A 117 1.41 -3.23 0.82
CA VAL A 117 1.01 -2.89 2.18
C VAL A 117 0.36 -1.51 2.24
N ASN A 118 0.91 -0.50 1.57
CA ASN A 118 0.37 0.87 1.63
C ASN A 118 -1.01 0.96 0.96
N MET A 119 -1.22 0.29 -0.19
CA MET A 119 -2.56 0.24 -0.80
C MET A 119 -3.56 -0.53 0.06
N THR A 120 -3.11 -1.58 0.75
CA THR A 120 -3.97 -2.34 1.69
C THR A 120 -4.41 -1.43 2.84
N CYS A 121 -3.49 -0.73 3.50
CA CYS A 121 -3.80 0.23 4.55
C CYS A 121 -4.72 1.36 4.06
N LYS A 122 -4.44 1.94 2.88
CA LYS A 122 -5.30 2.97 2.28
C LYS A 122 -6.74 2.49 2.09
N TYR A 123 -6.92 1.29 1.54
CA TYR A 123 -8.26 0.74 1.33
C TYR A 123 -8.98 0.41 2.64
N LEU A 124 -8.26 -0.08 3.65
CA LEU A 124 -8.85 -0.29 4.98
C LEU A 124 -9.22 1.04 5.65
N ALA A 125 -8.48 2.12 5.41
CA ALA A 125 -8.86 3.46 5.88
C ALA A 125 -10.17 3.94 5.24
N VAL A 126 -10.34 3.70 3.92
CA VAL A 126 -11.60 3.97 3.20
C VAL A 126 -12.77 3.15 3.77
N LEU A 127 -12.49 1.96 4.30
CA LEU A 127 -13.47 1.10 4.95
C LEU A 127 -13.67 1.42 6.43
N SER A 128 -12.98 2.43 6.98
CA SER A 128 -13.03 2.84 8.38
C SER A 128 -12.55 1.76 9.37
N HIS A 129 -11.53 0.98 9.00
CA HIS A 129 -10.94 0.00 9.92
C HIS A 129 -10.32 0.70 11.15
N PRO A 130 -10.70 0.34 12.39
CA PRO A 130 -10.34 1.07 13.61
C PRO A 130 -8.82 1.21 13.82
N GLU A 131 -8.07 0.10 13.76
CA GLU A 131 -6.61 0.18 13.95
C GLU A 131 -5.89 1.01 12.89
N ILE A 132 -6.37 0.97 11.65
CA ILE A 132 -5.83 1.77 10.56
C ILE A 132 -6.13 3.26 10.76
N LEU A 133 -7.33 3.59 11.26
CA LEU A 133 -7.68 4.97 11.60
C LEU A 133 -6.85 5.49 12.78
N ARG A 134 -6.55 4.63 13.76
CA ARG A 134 -5.70 4.97 14.91
C ARG A 134 -4.29 5.38 14.48
N VAL A 135 -3.68 4.63 13.56
CA VAL A 135 -2.34 4.91 13.02
C VAL A 135 -2.35 5.74 11.74
N TYR A 136 -3.48 6.34 11.35
CA TYR A 136 -3.67 6.92 10.00
C TYR A 136 -2.62 7.98 9.63
N LYS A 137 -2.22 8.82 10.60
CA LYS A 137 -1.19 9.83 10.40
C LYS A 137 0.19 9.22 10.14
N SER A 138 0.45 8.02 10.66
CA SER A 138 1.72 7.32 10.48
C SER A 138 1.82 6.58 9.15
N LEU A 139 0.68 6.31 8.49
CA LEU A 139 0.65 5.55 7.25
C LEU A 139 1.46 6.17 6.13
N HIS A 140 2.14 5.30 5.40
CA HIS A 140 2.92 5.64 4.22
C HIS A 140 2.04 5.82 2.97
N VAL A 141 2.42 6.77 2.11
CA VAL A 141 1.76 6.95 0.82
C VAL A 141 2.10 5.76 -0.11
N PRO A 142 1.15 5.16 -0.84
CA PRO A 142 1.45 4.06 -1.75
C PRO A 142 2.19 4.56 -3.00
N VAL A 143 3.53 4.62 -2.94
CA VAL A 143 4.37 5.22 -3.99
C VAL A 143 4.16 4.52 -5.32
N ASP A 144 3.80 5.30 -6.34
CA ASP A 144 3.74 4.88 -7.72
C ASP A 144 4.05 6.05 -8.66
N LYS A 145 3.88 5.83 -9.97
CA LYS A 145 4.11 6.86 -10.99
C LYS A 145 3.24 8.11 -10.80
N ILE A 146 2.08 7.97 -10.16
CA ILE A 146 1.10 9.03 -9.96
C ILE A 146 1.51 9.86 -8.77
N VAL A 147 1.85 9.21 -7.65
CA VAL A 147 2.43 9.87 -6.48
C VAL A 147 3.68 10.66 -6.86
N PHE A 148 4.60 10.07 -7.64
CA PHE A 148 5.76 10.81 -8.17
C PHE A 148 5.35 12.07 -8.95
N ALA A 149 4.41 11.98 -9.88
CA ALA A 149 3.99 13.13 -10.67
C ALA A 149 3.29 14.23 -9.84
N GLN A 150 2.63 13.88 -8.74
CA GLN A 150 2.02 14.88 -7.84
C GLN A 150 3.06 15.47 -6.88
N ALA A 151 4.00 14.66 -6.39
CA ALA A 151 5.09 15.10 -5.54
C ALA A 151 6.07 16.03 -6.27
N ASP A 152 6.27 15.84 -7.59
CA ASP A 152 7.04 16.77 -8.42
C ASP A 152 6.47 18.20 -8.35
N LYS A 153 5.14 18.37 -8.21
CA LYS A 153 4.49 19.69 -8.07
C LYS A 153 4.75 20.34 -6.71
N LEU A 154 5.21 19.55 -5.74
CA LEU A 154 5.67 20.02 -4.43
C LEU A 154 7.20 20.13 -4.39
N ASP A 155 7.89 20.00 -5.53
CA ASP A 155 9.35 19.98 -5.62
C ASP A 155 10.01 18.93 -4.69
N VAL A 156 9.36 17.78 -4.50
CA VAL A 156 9.96 16.62 -3.82
C VAL A 156 10.80 15.85 -4.84
N PRO A 157 12.11 15.67 -4.61
CA PRO A 157 12.96 15.00 -5.58
C PRO A 157 12.59 13.52 -5.65
N ARG A 158 12.54 12.98 -6.88
CA ARG A 158 12.37 11.55 -7.08
C ARG A 158 13.64 10.81 -6.62
N PRO A 159 13.54 9.60 -6.05
CA PRO A 159 14.70 8.86 -5.54
C PRO A 159 15.70 8.49 -6.63
N SER A 160 15.21 8.36 -7.87
CA SER A 160 16.04 8.24 -9.06
C SER A 160 15.23 8.65 -10.28
N ARG A 161 15.85 9.40 -11.18
CA ARG A 161 15.22 9.79 -12.47
C ARG A 161 14.98 8.60 -13.40
N ARG A 162 15.72 7.50 -13.23
CA ARG A 162 15.68 6.33 -14.13
C ARG A 162 15.05 5.09 -13.50
N THR A 163 14.95 5.04 -12.17
CA THR A 163 14.42 3.88 -11.45
C THR A 163 12.91 4.03 -11.30
N PRO A 164 12.09 3.13 -11.89
CA PRO A 164 10.66 3.13 -11.64
C PRO A 164 10.40 2.79 -10.16
N TRP A 165 9.27 3.26 -9.62
CA TRP A 165 8.86 2.99 -8.23
C TRP A 165 8.93 1.50 -7.88
N SER A 166 8.61 0.60 -8.83
CA SER A 166 8.61 -0.85 -8.66
C SER A 166 10.00 -1.46 -8.55
N LYS A 167 11.07 -0.66 -8.63
CA LYS A 167 12.46 -1.10 -8.47
C LYS A 167 13.20 -0.38 -7.33
N LEU A 168 12.49 0.41 -6.52
CA LEU A 168 13.10 1.05 -5.35
C LEU A 168 13.65 -0.02 -4.38
N ASN A 169 14.78 0.31 -3.78
CA ASN A 169 15.29 -0.36 -2.58
C ASN A 169 14.74 0.33 -1.31
N HIS A 170 15.10 -0.21 -0.14
CA HIS A 170 14.65 0.34 1.14
C HIS A 170 15.09 1.80 1.35
N GLU A 171 16.38 2.09 1.20
CA GLU A 171 16.95 3.43 1.45
C GLU A 171 16.29 4.51 0.57
N GLN A 172 16.19 4.24 -0.75
CA GLN A 172 15.53 5.14 -1.70
C GLN A 172 14.07 5.37 -1.35
N TYR A 173 13.38 4.35 -0.86
CA TYR A 173 11.98 4.46 -0.45
C TYR A 173 11.83 5.27 0.85
N SER A 174 12.65 4.98 1.86
CA SER A 174 12.51 5.58 3.19
C SER A 174 12.88 7.06 3.17
N VAL A 175 13.95 7.44 2.47
CA VAL A 175 14.30 8.86 2.23
C VAL A 175 13.15 9.58 1.54
N TYR A 176 12.57 8.98 0.49
CA TYR A 176 11.46 9.57 -0.24
C TYR A 176 10.20 9.78 0.61
N GLN A 177 9.83 8.79 1.43
CA GLN A 177 8.66 8.92 2.31
C GLN A 177 8.86 10.04 3.33
N LEU A 178 10.07 10.14 3.90
CA LEU A 178 10.40 11.20 4.84
C LEU A 178 10.31 12.58 4.17
N GLU A 179 11.01 12.78 3.06
CA GLU A 179 10.98 14.06 2.32
C GLU A 179 9.58 14.44 1.87
N LEU A 180 8.79 13.47 1.40
CA LEU A 180 7.41 13.69 0.99
C LEU A 180 6.55 14.13 2.18
N ARG A 181 6.66 13.43 3.32
CA ARG A 181 5.91 13.74 4.55
C ARG A 181 6.27 15.14 5.06
N GLU A 182 7.56 15.46 5.16
CA GLU A 182 8.05 16.76 5.61
C GLU A 182 7.55 17.87 4.68
N ARG A 183 7.66 17.68 3.36
CA ARG A 183 7.22 18.68 2.40
C ARG A 183 5.70 18.90 2.49
N ILE A 184 4.89 17.84 2.59
CA ILE A 184 3.44 17.96 2.76
C ILE A 184 3.11 18.79 4.00
N ALA A 185 3.77 18.52 5.13
CA ALA A 185 3.56 19.26 6.37
C ALA A 185 3.99 20.73 6.28
N GLN A 186 4.98 21.06 5.45
CA GLN A 186 5.48 22.43 5.25
C GLN A 186 4.60 23.28 4.32
N VAL A 187 4.04 22.69 3.27
CA VAL A 187 3.42 23.45 2.15
C VAL A 187 1.92 23.22 1.99
N THR A 188 1.31 22.39 2.84
CA THR A 188 -0.12 22.09 2.79
C THR A 188 -0.72 22.04 4.19
N ASP A 189 -2.05 22.11 4.28
CA ASP A 189 -2.78 21.95 5.55
C ASP A 189 -2.99 20.46 5.94
N PHE A 190 -2.44 19.51 5.18
CA PHE A 190 -2.63 18.08 5.45
C PHE A 190 -1.69 17.60 6.55
N THR A 191 -2.27 17.02 7.60
CA THR A 191 -1.50 16.39 8.69
C THR A 191 -1.17 14.91 8.43
N ALA A 192 -1.95 14.24 7.57
CA ALA A 192 -1.71 12.87 7.15
C ALA A 192 -1.32 12.83 5.66
N PRO A 193 -0.21 12.17 5.27
CA PRO A 193 0.21 12.09 3.88
C PRO A 193 -0.83 11.45 2.93
N LEU A 194 -1.67 10.55 3.45
CA LEU A 194 -2.75 9.93 2.67
C LEU A 194 -3.86 10.92 2.28
N ASP A 195 -4.12 11.96 3.08
CA ASP A 195 -5.11 12.99 2.74
C ASP A 195 -4.61 13.86 1.59
N TRP A 196 -3.31 14.21 1.63
CA TRP A 196 -2.66 14.86 0.50
C TRP A 196 -2.75 14.03 -0.76
N GLU A 197 -2.45 12.73 -0.67
CA GLU A 197 -2.52 11.82 -1.80
C GLU A 197 -3.95 11.79 -2.37
N ALA A 198 -4.96 11.58 -1.52
CA ALA A 198 -6.37 11.54 -1.93
C ALA A 198 -6.81 12.85 -2.60
N SER A 199 -6.41 14.01 -2.05
CA SER A 199 -6.70 15.32 -2.64
C SER A 199 -6.08 15.49 -4.03
N SER A 200 -4.88 14.94 -4.22
CA SER A 200 -4.13 15.03 -5.47
C SER A 200 -4.78 14.19 -6.58
N TRP A 201 -5.51 13.12 -6.23
CA TRP A 201 -6.31 12.35 -7.19
C TRP A 201 -7.57 13.09 -7.65
N SER A 202 -8.23 13.80 -6.74
CA SER A 202 -9.45 14.57 -7.04
C SER A 202 -9.19 15.80 -7.92
N ARG A 203 -7.95 16.31 -7.92
CA ARG A 203 -7.52 17.47 -8.71
C ARG A 203 -6.86 17.10 -10.04
N ARG A 204 -7.02 15.85 -10.49
CA ARG A 204 -6.60 15.41 -11.83
C ARG A 204 -7.55 15.97 -12.88
N SER A 205 -7.37 17.25 -13.20
CA SER A 205 -7.85 17.87 -14.44
C SER A 205 -6.85 17.58 -15.56
#